data_AF-A0A2K2VU55-F1
#
_entry.id   AF-A0A2K2VU55-F1
#
_cell.length_a   1.000
_cell.length_b   1.000
_cell.length_c   1.000
_cell.angle_alpha   90.00
_cell.angle_beta   90.00
_cell.angle_gamma   90.00
#
_symmetry.space_group_name_H-M   'P 1'
#
loop_
_entity.id
_entity.type
_entity.pdbx_description
1 polymer ?
#
loop_
_entity_poly.entity_id
_entity_poly.type
_entity_poly.pdbx_seq_one_letter_code
_entity_poly.pdbx_strand_id
1 'polypeptide(L)' 'MMDKYRCRFHPERKAVLYCEKYEYGYCDECLTDGQICTDPELYCKFRTQCIIWEDCRDVLKEKRAGSE' A
#
# COMPACT_ATOMS: atom_id res chain seq x y z
N MET A 1 -21.14 4.91 7.31
CA MET A 1 -19.95 5.79 7.21
C MET A 1 -18.77 4.83 7.12
N MET A 2 -18.21 4.63 5.91
CA MET A 2 -17.23 3.56 5.66
C MET A 2 -15.93 3.82 6.45
N ASP A 3 -15.50 2.87 7.27
CA ASP A 3 -14.36 2.99 8.18
C ASP A 3 -13.01 3.08 7.44
N LYS A 4 -12.70 4.27 6.89
CA LYS A 4 -11.39 4.62 6.28
C LYS A 4 -10.20 4.46 7.25
N TYR A 5 -10.51 4.29 8.53
CA TYR A 5 -9.56 4.27 9.63
C TYR A 5 -9.17 2.86 10.08
N ARG A 6 -9.59 1.79 9.39
CA ARG A 6 -9.25 0.41 9.77
C ARG A 6 -8.46 -0.27 8.66
N CYS A 7 -7.41 -0.98 9.07
CA CYS A 7 -6.65 -1.78 8.12
C CYS A 7 -7.49 -2.98 7.67
N ARG A 8 -7.46 -3.28 6.37
CA ARG A 8 -8.12 -4.47 5.81
C ARG A 8 -7.55 -5.78 6.38
N PHE A 9 -6.24 -5.82 6.62
CA PHE A 9 -5.55 -7.01 7.14
C PHE A 9 -5.55 -7.06 8.67
N HIS A 10 -5.54 -5.90 9.32
CA HIS A 10 -5.51 -5.79 10.78
C HIS A 10 -6.73 -4.98 11.26
N PRO A 11 -7.88 -5.64 11.53
CA PRO A 11 -9.08 -4.94 11.97
C PRO A 11 -8.93 -4.26 13.33
N GLU A 12 -7.95 -4.70 14.13
CA GLU A 12 -7.55 -4.10 15.41
C GLU A 12 -6.69 -2.83 15.26
N ARG A 13 -6.06 -2.62 14.10
CA ARG A 13 -5.15 -1.49 13.86
C ARG A 13 -5.84 -0.39 13.08
N LYS A 14 -5.41 0.84 13.36
CA LYS A 14 -5.84 2.00 12.59
C LYS A 14 -5.13 2.02 11.25
N ALA A 15 -5.88 2.30 10.19
CA ALA A 15 -5.32 2.62 8.90
C ALA A 15 -4.61 3.97 8.97
N VAL A 16 -3.35 3.97 8.57
CA VAL A 16 -2.52 5.17 8.43
C VAL A 16 -2.51 5.66 6.98
N LEU A 17 -2.75 4.75 6.04
CA LEU A 17 -2.91 5.06 4.61
C LEU A 17 -4.24 4.52 4.09
N TYR A 18 -4.76 5.22 3.10
CA TYR A 18 -6.00 4.88 2.41
C TYR A 18 -5.75 4.77 0.91
N CYS A 19 -6.12 3.65 0.33
CA CYS A 19 -6.06 3.46 -1.11
C CYS A 19 -7.33 4.00 -1.76
N GLU A 20 -7.22 5.09 -2.50
CA GLU A 20 -8.36 5.70 -3.22
C GLU A 20 -8.91 4.82 -4.36
N LYS A 21 -8.12 3.87 -4.87
CA LYS A 21 -8.56 2.96 -5.93
C LYS A 21 -9.56 1.93 -5.42
N TYR A 22 -9.28 1.34 -4.25
CA TYR A 22 -10.05 0.24 -3.68
C TYR A 22 -10.85 0.63 -2.43
N GLU A 23 -10.65 1.85 -1.96
CA GLU A 23 -11.30 2.41 -0.79
C GLU A 23 -11.00 1.64 0.51
N TYR A 24 -9.79 1.07 0.62
CA TYR A 24 -9.32 0.31 1.78
C TYR A 24 -8.21 1.03 2.54
N GLY A 25 -8.20 0.83 3.86
CA GLY A 25 -7.14 1.30 4.73
C GLY A 25 -6.03 0.26 4.92
N TYR A 26 -4.80 0.74 5.13
CA TYR A 26 -3.63 -0.07 5.48
C TYR A 26 -2.96 0.52 6.73
N CYS A 27 -2.47 -0.35 7.62
CA CYS A 27 -1.69 0.06 8.79
C CYS A 27 -0.20 0.16 8.47
N ASP A 28 0.55 0.77 9.39
CA ASP A 28 2.00 0.96 9.35
C ASP A 28 2.78 -0.37 9.23
N GLU A 29 2.26 -1.43 9.82
CA GLU A 29 2.87 -2.76 9.74
C GLU A 29 2.79 -3.34 8.32
N CYS A 30 1.64 -3.18 7.65
CA CYS A 30 1.50 -3.61 6.26
C CYS A 30 2.42 -2.80 5.32
N LEU A 31 2.64 -1.52 5.62
CA LEU A 31 3.63 -0.69 4.91
C LEU A 31 5.03 -1.28 5.04
N THR A 32 5.42 -1.59 6.26
CA THR A 32 6.76 -2.12 6.57
C THR A 32 7.05 -3.47 5.92
N ASP A 33 6.03 -4.31 5.70
CA ASP A 33 6.16 -5.61 5.00
C ASP A 33 6.44 -5.45 3.48
N GLY A 34 6.29 -4.24 2.93
CA GLY A 34 6.80 -3.86 1.61
C GLY A 34 5.97 -4.31 0.40
N GLN A 35 4.81 -4.95 0.60
CA GLN A 35 3.92 -5.36 -0.50
C GLN A 35 2.44 -5.06 -0.25
N ILE A 36 2.16 -3.79 0.01
CA ILE A 36 0.81 -3.26 0.30
C ILE A 36 0.00 -2.88 -0.93
N CYS A 37 0.65 -2.48 -2.02
CA CYS A 37 -0.09 -2.20 -3.24
C CYS A 37 -0.68 -3.53 -3.74
N THR A 38 -2.01 -3.64 -3.73
CA THR A 38 -2.70 -4.88 -4.16
C THR A 38 -2.47 -5.18 -5.63
N ASP A 39 -2.34 -4.14 -6.46
CA ASP A 39 -2.13 -4.30 -7.91
C ASP A 39 -1.06 -3.31 -8.41
N PRO A 40 0.22 -3.58 -8.12
CA PRO A 40 1.32 -2.75 -8.57
C PRO A 40 1.55 -2.88 -10.09
N GLU A 41 1.02 -3.92 -10.71
CA GLU A 41 1.10 -4.14 -12.16
C GLU A 41 -0.05 -3.45 -12.92
N LEU A 42 -1.20 -3.21 -12.27
CA LEU A 42 -2.35 -2.57 -12.90
C LEU A 42 -2.30 -1.04 -12.80
N TYR A 43 -2.56 -0.35 -13.91
CA TYR A 43 -2.64 1.10 -13.94
C TYR A 43 -3.55 1.66 -12.83
N CYS A 44 -3.04 2.66 -12.11
CA CYS A 44 -3.80 3.39 -11.10
C CYS A 44 -3.55 4.89 -11.29
N LYS A 45 -4.64 5.64 -11.52
CA LYS A 45 -4.60 7.09 -11.79
C LYS A 45 -4.06 7.93 -10.62
N PHE A 46 -4.13 7.38 -9.40
CA PHE A 46 -3.67 8.05 -8.18
C PHE A 46 -2.18 7.80 -7.88
N ARG A 47 -1.47 6.99 -8.69
CA ARG A 47 -0.05 6.63 -8.44
C ARG A 47 0.87 7.83 -8.19
N THR A 48 0.61 8.96 -8.83
CA THR A 48 1.42 10.18 -8.67
C THR A 48 1.29 10.82 -7.29
N GLN A 49 0.21 10.55 -6.55
CA GLN A 49 -0.06 11.08 -5.20
C GLN A 49 -0.22 9.97 -4.16
N CYS A 50 0.06 8.71 -4.54
CA CYS A 50 -0.21 7.55 -3.71
C CYS A 50 1.07 7.12 -2.97
N ILE A 51 1.10 7.38 -1.66
CA ILE A 51 2.23 7.00 -0.78
C ILE A 51 2.46 5.49 -0.79
N ILE A 52 1.39 4.69 -0.84
CA ILE A 52 1.46 3.21 -0.95
C ILE A 52 2.28 2.79 -2.18
N TRP A 53 2.14 3.52 -3.30
CA TRP A 53 2.87 3.23 -4.52
C TRP A 53 4.32 3.71 -4.46
N GLU A 54 4.59 4.85 -3.83
CA GLU A 54 5.96 5.32 -3.61
C GLU A 54 6.77 4.33 -2.78
N ASP A 55 6.18 3.82 -1.71
CA ASP A 55 6.75 2.80 -0.82
C ASP A 55 6.97 1.47 -1.56
N CYS A 56 5.92 0.95 -2.22
CA CYS A 56 6.00 -0.30 -2.98
C CYS A 56 6.98 -0.22 -4.17
N ARG A 57 7.15 0.97 -4.80
CA ARG A 57 8.10 1.17 -5.91
C ARG A 57 9.53 0.93 -5.46
N ASP A 58 9.89 1.34 -4.25
CA ASP A 58 11.25 1.19 -3.74
C ASP A 58 11.56 -0.29 -3.49
N VAL A 59 10.64 -1.01 -2.83
CA VAL A 59 10.74 -2.46 -2.62
C VAL A 59 10.78 -3.23 -3.94
N LEU A 60 9.98 -2.85 -4.94
CA LEU A 60 10.01 -3.47 -6.27
C LEU A 60 11.32 -3.20 -7.02
N LYS A 61 11.94 -2.04 -6.80
CA LYS A 61 13.26 -1.73 -7.33
C LYS A 61 14.33 -2.58 -6.65
N GLU A 62 14.32 -2.66 -5.33
CA GLU A 62 15.26 -3.48 -4.56
C GLU A 62 15.14 -4.96 -4.92
N LYS A 63 13.91 -5.51 -5.00
CA LYS A 63 13.67 -6.89 -5.46
C LYS A 63 14.18 -7.17 -6.88
N ARG A 64 14.19 -6.16 -7.75
CA ARG A 64 14.73 -6.27 -9.12
C ARG A 64 16.25 -6.12 -9.16
N ALA A 65 16.82 -5.35 -8.24
CA ALA A 65 18.26 -5.12 -8.15
C ALA A 65 18.99 -6.22 -7.34
N GLY A 66 18.30 -6.91 -6.44
CA GLY A 66 18.88 -7.87 -5.48
C GLY A 66 18.77 -9.34 -5.87
N SER A 67 19.05 -9.68 -7.13
CA SER A 67 19.49 -11.04 -7.49
C SER A 67 21.02 -11.05 -7.55
N GLU A 68 21.69 -11.07 -6.41
CA GLU A 68 23.14 -11.33 -6.28
C GLU A 68 23.44 -12.11 -5.00
#